data_AF-A0ABD6S0F5-F1
#
_entry.id   AF-A0ABD6S0F5-F1
#
_cell.length_a   1.000
_cell.length_b   1.000
_cell.length_c   1.000
_cell.angle_alpha   90.00
_cell.angle_beta   90.00
_cell.angle_gamma   90.00
#
_symmetry.space_group_name_H-M   'P 1'
#
loop_
_entity.id
_entity.type
_entity.pdbx_description
1 polymer ?
#
loop_
_entity_poly.entity_id
_entity_poly.type
_entity_poly.pdbx_seq_one_letter_code
_entity_poly.pdbx_strand_id
1 'polypeptide(L)'
;MARITFSQEGLTPFQQLLGHNKYIMEKWTSLEECFFNSNTFTHELKEEVRRTLAFNNGCQYCMSKGKPSNEIIDSKILIATKTADIISKNQLIDNECFNRLKNEFSDNEISELLALICFITASQKFGALLDLQPSCSI
;
A
#
# COMPACT_ATOMS: atom_id res chain seq x y z
N MET A 1 19.00 10.84 -0.16
CA MET A 1 18.89 11.26 -1.58
C MET A 1 18.32 10.09 -2.35
N ALA A 2 17.40 10.32 -3.29
CA ALA A 2 16.92 9.26 -4.17
C ALA A 2 17.98 8.89 -5.23
N ARG A 3 17.85 7.71 -5.85
CA ARG A 3 18.80 7.19 -6.87
C ARG A 3 18.74 7.91 -8.21
N ILE A 4 17.66 8.66 -8.46
CA ILE A 4 17.50 9.53 -9.62
C ILE A 4 17.11 10.93 -9.15
N THR A 5 17.28 11.92 -10.03
CA THR A 5 16.84 13.29 -9.75
C THR A 5 15.32 13.37 -9.64
N PHE A 6 14.82 14.37 -8.93
CA PHE A 6 13.39 14.69 -8.92
C PHE A 6 13.02 15.44 -10.21
N SER A 7 11.88 15.12 -10.81
CA SER A 7 11.33 15.92 -11.91
C SER A 7 10.65 17.20 -11.37
N GLN A 8 10.27 18.10 -12.27
CA GLN A 8 9.47 19.29 -11.94
C GLN A 8 7.95 18.99 -11.85
N GLU A 9 7.54 17.76 -12.10
CA GLU A 9 6.15 17.34 -12.14
C GLU A 9 5.80 16.59 -10.85
N GLY A 10 4.66 16.91 -10.23
CA GLY A 10 4.20 16.28 -9.00
C GLY A 10 4.44 17.10 -7.73
N LEU A 11 3.62 16.84 -6.70
CA LEU A 11 3.58 17.62 -5.46
C LEU A 11 4.38 16.98 -4.33
N THR A 12 4.53 15.65 -4.36
CA THR A 12 5.29 14.89 -3.35
C THR A 12 6.60 14.38 -3.94
N PRO A 13 7.62 14.07 -3.12
CA PRO A 13 8.85 13.43 -3.61
C PRO A 13 8.60 12.14 -4.37
N PHE A 14 7.60 11.35 -3.97
CA PHE A 14 7.19 10.15 -4.69
C PHE A 14 6.66 10.48 -6.09
N GLN A 15 5.74 11.45 -6.18
CA GLN A 15 5.20 11.91 -7.46
C GLN A 15 6.30 12.50 -8.33
N GLN A 16 7.24 13.27 -7.79
CA GLN A 16 8.38 13.82 -8.52
C GLN A 16 9.34 12.76 -9.07
N LEU A 17 9.47 11.62 -8.39
CA LEU A 17 10.23 10.48 -8.93
C LEU A 17 9.49 9.79 -10.07
N LEU A 18 8.17 9.66 -9.98
CA LEU A 18 7.35 9.08 -11.06
C LEU A 18 7.11 10.08 -12.21
N GLY A 19 7.20 11.38 -11.91
CA GLY A 19 6.87 12.52 -12.74
C GLY A 19 7.84 12.76 -13.90
N HIS A 20 8.96 12.02 -13.97
CA HIS A 20 9.69 11.87 -15.24
C HIS A 20 8.78 11.34 -16.36
N ASN A 21 7.70 10.64 -15.98
CA ASN A 21 6.62 10.19 -16.86
C ASN A 21 5.28 10.77 -16.40
N LYS A 22 5.06 12.08 -16.64
CA LYS A 22 3.89 12.83 -16.17
C LYS A 22 2.55 12.09 -16.30
N TYR A 23 2.24 11.56 -17.47
CA TYR A 23 0.97 10.87 -17.70
C TYR A 23 0.82 9.59 -16.86
N ILE A 24 1.91 8.85 -16.66
CA ILE A 24 1.92 7.67 -15.77
C ILE A 24 1.68 8.12 -14.32
N MET A 25 2.38 9.17 -13.88
CA MET A 25 2.22 9.74 -12.54
C MET A 25 0.77 10.20 -12.27
N GLU A 26 0.14 10.87 -13.22
CA GLU A 26 -1.26 11.32 -13.12
C GLU A 26 -2.23 10.15 -12.96
N LYS A 27 -2.10 9.11 -13.78
CA LYS A 27 -2.95 7.90 -13.70
C LYS A 27 -2.69 7.10 -12.43
N TRP A 28 -1.44 7.02 -11.98
CA TRP A 28 -1.08 6.38 -10.72
C TRP A 28 -1.69 7.10 -9.52
N THR A 29 -1.59 8.43 -9.49
CA THR A 29 -2.17 9.27 -8.44
C THR A 29 -3.69 9.17 -8.44
N SER A 30 -4.32 9.21 -9.62
CA SER A 30 -5.77 9.05 -9.74
C SER A 30 -6.26 7.70 -9.20
N LEU A 31 -5.51 6.62 -9.42
CA LEU A 31 -5.85 5.30 -8.87
C LEU A 31 -5.68 5.26 -7.33
N GLU A 32 -4.63 5.89 -6.79
CA GLU A 32 -4.47 6.07 -5.34
C GLU A 32 -5.69 6.79 -4.74
N GLU A 33 -6.08 7.92 -5.33
CA GLU A 33 -7.25 8.69 -4.90
C GLU A 33 -8.54 7.87 -4.97
N CYS A 34 -8.75 7.07 -6.01
CA CYS A 34 -9.90 6.17 -6.09
C CYS A 34 -9.96 5.21 -4.89
N PHE A 35 -8.84 4.58 -4.55
CA PHE A 35 -8.78 3.68 -3.39
C PHE A 35 -9.02 4.41 -2.07
N PHE A 36 -8.37 5.54 -1.83
CA PHE A 36 -8.49 6.23 -0.54
C PHE A 36 -9.83 6.94 -0.34
N ASN A 37 -10.48 7.38 -1.42
CA ASN A 37 -11.81 8.01 -1.40
C ASN A 37 -12.97 7.00 -1.49
N SER A 38 -12.71 5.74 -1.83
CA SER A 38 -13.72 4.67 -1.80
C SER A 38 -14.29 4.48 -0.38
N ASN A 39 -15.61 4.25 -0.29
CA ASN A 39 -16.28 3.97 0.99
C ASN A 39 -16.33 2.47 1.33
N THR A 40 -15.74 1.59 0.51
CA THR A 40 -15.73 0.14 0.72
C THR A 40 -15.04 -0.26 2.03
N PHE A 41 -13.95 0.43 2.39
CA PHE A 41 -13.20 0.18 3.61
C PHE A 41 -12.99 1.45 4.42
N THR A 42 -12.91 1.29 5.75
CA THR A 42 -12.55 2.38 6.66
C THR A 42 -11.13 2.87 6.37
N HIS A 43 -10.86 4.14 6.70
CA HIS A 43 -9.52 4.70 6.61
C HIS A 43 -8.51 3.88 7.43
N GLU A 44 -8.92 3.41 8.61
CA GLU A 44 -8.10 2.59 9.50
C GLU A 44 -7.65 1.27 8.84
N LEU A 45 -8.57 0.55 8.18
CA LEU A 45 -8.24 -0.69 7.47
C LEU A 45 -7.21 -0.44 6.37
N LYS A 46 -7.45 0.57 5.52
CA LYS A 46 -6.53 0.92 4.43
C LYS A 46 -5.14 1.30 4.96
N GLU A 47 -5.10 2.04 6.06
CA GLU A 47 -3.85 2.49 6.67
C GLU A 47 -3.08 1.34 7.32
N GLU A 48 -3.74 0.41 8.00
CA GLU A 48 -3.08 -0.77 8.57
C GLU A 48 -2.55 -1.73 7.49
N VAL A 49 -3.30 -1.92 6.39
CA VAL A 49 -2.79 -2.62 5.20
C VAL A 49 -1.56 -1.91 4.65
N ARG A 50 -1.61 -0.59 4.48
CA ARG A 50 -0.48 0.21 3.98
C ARG A 50 0.76 0.07 4.86
N ARG A 51 0.60 0.16 6.19
CA ARG A 51 1.70 0.02 7.17
C ARG A 51 2.32 -1.36 7.11
N THR A 52 1.49 -2.41 7.12
CA THR A 52 1.95 -3.80 7.03
C THR A 52 2.82 -4.01 5.79
N LEU A 53 2.33 -3.57 4.63
CA LEU A 53 3.07 -3.65 3.38
C LEU A 53 4.36 -2.83 3.40
N ALA A 54 4.36 -1.63 4.01
CA ALA A 54 5.51 -0.73 3.98
C ALA A 54 6.76 -1.35 4.63
N PHE A 55 6.55 -2.04 5.76
CA PHE A 55 7.60 -2.74 6.49
C PHE A 55 8.11 -3.95 5.71
N ASN A 56 7.20 -4.75 5.13
CA ASN A 56 7.57 -5.94 4.37
C ASN A 56 8.24 -5.61 3.03
N ASN A 57 7.83 -4.52 2.36
CA ASN A 57 8.42 -4.06 1.11
C ASN A 57 9.69 -3.21 1.29
N GLY A 58 10.06 -2.86 2.53
CA GLY A 58 11.28 -2.10 2.84
C GLY A 58 11.28 -0.64 2.36
N CYS A 59 10.11 -0.03 2.16
CA CYS A 59 10.02 1.37 1.71
C CYS A 59 10.22 2.33 2.90
N GLN A 60 11.45 2.86 3.09
CA GLN A 60 11.78 3.75 4.20
C GLN A 60 10.88 4.99 4.29
N TYR A 61 10.64 5.66 3.16
CA TYR A 61 9.69 6.78 3.07
C TYR A 61 8.25 6.40 3.50
N CYS A 62 7.83 5.17 3.24
CA CYS A 62 6.49 4.71 3.56
C CYS A 62 6.38 4.26 5.02
N MET A 63 7.45 3.66 5.55
CA MET A 63 7.57 3.22 6.94
C MET A 63 7.55 4.41 7.91
N SER A 64 8.13 5.56 7.51
CA SER A 64 8.12 6.77 8.35
C SER A 64 6.74 7.35 8.59
N LYS A 65 5.73 6.97 7.80
CA LYS A 65 4.33 7.42 7.96
C LYS A 65 3.59 6.71 9.11
N GLY A 66 4.13 5.62 9.65
CA GLY A 66 3.54 4.90 10.78
C GLY A 66 3.93 3.43 10.80
N LYS A 67 3.97 2.86 12.01
CA LYS A 67 4.20 1.43 12.25
C LYS A 67 2.87 0.66 12.27
N PRO A 68 2.84 -0.61 11.82
CA PRO A 68 1.68 -1.47 12.00
C PRO A 68 1.28 -1.56 13.47
N SER A 69 -0.02 -1.65 13.73
CA SER A 69 -0.55 -1.79 15.08
C SER A 69 -0.26 -3.19 15.65
N ASN A 70 0.15 -3.25 16.92
CA ASN A 70 0.43 -4.53 17.61
C ASN A 70 -0.85 -5.23 18.08
N GLU A 71 -1.94 -4.49 18.26
CA GLU A 71 -3.21 -4.98 18.80
C GLU A 71 -4.35 -4.59 17.85
N ILE A 72 -4.69 -5.50 16.94
CA ILE A 72 -5.82 -5.34 16.02
C ILE A 72 -6.98 -6.18 16.55
N ILE A 73 -8.04 -5.51 17.01
CA ILE A 73 -9.23 -6.15 17.59
C ILE A 73 -10.29 -6.42 16.51
N ASP A 74 -10.40 -5.52 15.52
CA ASP A 74 -11.37 -5.65 14.42
C ASP A 74 -11.03 -6.83 13.49
N SER A 75 -12.01 -7.70 13.24
CA SER A 75 -11.80 -8.92 12.44
C SER A 75 -11.45 -8.63 10.98
N LYS A 76 -12.09 -7.63 10.37
CA LYS A 76 -11.82 -7.23 8.98
C LYS A 76 -10.41 -6.66 8.85
N ILE A 77 -10.00 -5.77 9.74
CA ILE A 77 -8.63 -5.24 9.74
C ILE A 77 -7.61 -6.36 9.94
N LEU A 78 -7.88 -7.30 10.87
CA LEU A 78 -6.99 -8.43 11.13
C LEU A 78 -6.82 -9.34 9.91
N ILE A 79 -7.89 -9.64 9.19
CA ILE A 79 -7.85 -10.51 8.00
C ILE A 79 -7.21 -9.78 6.83
N ALA A 80 -7.52 -8.50 6.62
CA ALA A 80 -6.92 -7.69 5.58
C ALA A 80 -5.39 -7.55 5.75
N THR A 81 -4.94 -7.27 6.97
CA THR A 81 -3.49 -7.16 7.29
C THR A 81 -2.77 -8.48 7.17
N LYS A 82 -3.36 -9.61 7.63
CA LYS A 82 -2.78 -10.95 7.41
C LYS A 82 -2.66 -11.30 5.93
N THR A 83 -3.68 -10.97 5.14
CA THR A 83 -3.66 -11.19 3.68
C THR A 83 -2.55 -10.36 3.03
N ALA A 84 -2.40 -9.10 3.43
CA ALA A 84 -1.33 -8.22 2.96
C ALA A 84 0.07 -8.76 3.34
N ASP A 85 0.22 -9.28 4.56
CA ASP A 85 1.46 -9.89 5.05
C ASP A 85 1.86 -11.11 4.20
N ILE A 86 0.93 -12.05 3.96
CA ILE A 86 1.14 -13.23 3.11
C ILE A 86 1.56 -12.84 1.69
N ILE A 87 0.80 -11.93 1.05
CA ILE A 87 1.08 -11.49 -0.33
C ILE A 87 2.44 -10.82 -0.45
N SER A 88 2.78 -9.92 0.49
CA SER A 88 4.06 -9.19 0.44
C SER A 88 5.29 -10.10 0.62
N LYS A 89 5.11 -11.25 1.27
CA LYS A 89 6.14 -12.30 1.43
C LYS A 89 6.19 -13.27 0.23
N ASN A 90 5.48 -12.98 -0.85
CA ASN A 90 5.32 -13.85 -2.03
C ASN A 90 4.84 -15.27 -1.66
N GLN A 91 4.06 -15.40 -0.58
CA GLN A 91 3.46 -16.67 -0.20
C GLN A 91 2.13 -16.87 -0.95
N LEU A 92 1.82 -18.12 -1.26
CA LEU A 92 0.53 -18.46 -1.86
C LEU A 92 -0.58 -18.33 -0.81
N ILE A 93 -1.70 -17.75 -1.22
CA ILE A 93 -2.93 -17.81 -0.44
C ILE A 93 -3.55 -19.18 -0.70
N ASP A 94 -3.57 -20.04 0.32
CA ASP A 94 -4.24 -21.33 0.23
C ASP A 94 -5.78 -21.18 0.32
N ASN A 95 -6.48 -22.29 0.07
CA ASN A 95 -7.94 -22.30 0.09
C ASN A 95 -8.50 -21.96 1.48
N GLU A 96 -7.82 -22.34 2.56
CA GLU A 96 -8.27 -22.03 3.92
C GLU A 96 -8.23 -20.51 4.15
N CYS A 97 -7.10 -19.87 3.85
CA CYS A 97 -6.93 -18.43 3.94
C CYS A 97 -7.92 -17.69 3.03
N PHE A 98 -8.13 -18.16 1.80
CA PHE A 98 -9.09 -17.52 0.89
C PHE A 98 -10.54 -17.68 1.36
N ASN A 99 -10.89 -18.82 1.97
CA ASN A 99 -12.22 -19.01 2.56
C ASN A 99 -12.46 -18.05 3.74
N ARG A 100 -11.43 -17.71 4.53
CA ARG A 100 -11.55 -16.69 5.59
C ARG A 100 -11.86 -15.31 5.02
N LEU A 101 -11.29 -14.95 3.86
CA LEU A 101 -11.67 -13.72 3.15
C LEU A 101 -13.16 -13.75 2.76
N LYS A 102 -13.62 -14.84 2.13
CA LYS A 102 -15.03 -15.01 1.71
C LYS A 102 -16.03 -14.99 2.87
N ASN A 103 -15.62 -15.41 4.06
CA ASN A 103 -16.49 -15.40 5.23
C ASN A 103 -16.70 -14.00 5.81
N GLU A 104 -15.81 -13.05 5.52
CA GLU A 104 -15.76 -11.73 6.18
C GLU A 104 -15.99 -10.57 5.21
N PHE A 105 -15.75 -10.81 3.92
CA PHE A 105 -15.88 -9.82 2.85
C PHE A 105 -16.76 -10.35 1.73
N SER A 106 -17.54 -9.45 1.13
CA SER A 106 -18.23 -9.69 -0.14
C SER A 106 -17.25 -9.77 -1.31
N ASP A 107 -17.69 -10.31 -2.45
CA ASP A 107 -16.84 -10.41 -3.65
C ASP A 107 -16.31 -9.04 -4.12
N ASN A 108 -17.11 -7.97 -4.01
CA ASN A 108 -16.68 -6.61 -4.34
C ASN A 108 -15.61 -6.10 -3.37
N GLU A 109 -15.77 -6.34 -2.07
CA GLU A 109 -14.76 -6.02 -1.06
C GLU A 109 -13.47 -6.80 -1.32
N ILE A 110 -13.54 -8.11 -1.57
CA ILE A 110 -12.37 -8.94 -1.87
C ILE A 110 -11.62 -8.42 -3.10
N SER A 111 -12.35 -8.11 -4.17
CA SER A 111 -11.78 -7.52 -5.39
C SER A 111 -11.02 -6.23 -5.10
N GLU A 112 -11.65 -5.29 -4.38
CA GLU A 112 -11.03 -4.02 -4.04
C GLU A 112 -9.84 -4.18 -3.08
N LEU A 113 -9.94 -5.06 -2.08
CA LEU A 113 -8.87 -5.32 -1.12
C LEU A 113 -7.62 -5.88 -1.81
N LEU A 114 -7.78 -6.87 -2.69
CA LEU A 114 -6.66 -7.46 -3.42
C LEU A 114 -6.05 -6.44 -4.40
N ALA A 115 -6.88 -5.63 -5.07
CA ALA A 115 -6.41 -4.55 -5.92
C ALA A 115 -5.62 -3.48 -5.13
N LEU A 116 -6.13 -3.08 -3.96
CA LEU A 116 -5.46 -2.16 -3.04
C LEU A 116 -4.10 -2.70 -2.59
N ILE A 117 -4.04 -3.97 -2.16
CA ILE A 117 -2.79 -4.60 -1.70
C ILE A 117 -1.75 -4.62 -2.83
N CYS A 118 -2.14 -5.01 -4.04
CA CYS A 118 -1.26 -5.03 -5.20
C CYS A 118 -0.76 -3.61 -5.56
N PHE A 119 -1.66 -2.64 -5.58
CA PHE A 119 -1.33 -1.25 -5.90
C PHE A 119 -0.37 -0.62 -4.88
N ILE A 120 -0.65 -0.80 -3.59
CA ILE A 120 0.21 -0.28 -2.51
C ILE A 120 1.56 -0.99 -2.53
N THR A 121 1.59 -2.30 -2.78
CA THR A 121 2.85 -3.05 -2.95
C THR A 121 3.68 -2.50 -4.09
N ALA A 122 3.09 -2.26 -5.26
CA ALA A 122 3.78 -1.68 -6.40
C ALA A 122 4.32 -0.27 -6.08
N SER A 123 3.52 0.55 -5.42
CA SER A 123 3.89 1.93 -5.03
C SER A 123 5.07 1.91 -4.06
N GLN A 124 5.02 1.08 -3.03
CA GLN A 124 6.09 0.99 -2.03
C GLN A 124 7.37 0.40 -2.61
N LYS A 125 7.27 -0.62 -3.47
CA LYS A 125 8.43 -1.17 -4.19
C LYS A 125 9.06 -0.14 -5.12
N PHE A 126 8.27 0.68 -5.81
CA PHE A 126 8.79 1.79 -6.62
C PHE A 126 9.62 2.78 -5.77
N GLY A 127 9.06 3.21 -4.64
CA GLY A 127 9.77 4.07 -3.69
C GLY A 127 11.08 3.45 -3.17
N ALA A 128 11.04 2.16 -2.80
CA ALA A 128 12.21 1.42 -2.33
C ALA A 128 13.29 1.24 -3.40
N LEU A 129 12.91 0.92 -4.65
CA LEU A 129 13.84 0.74 -5.78
C LEU A 129 14.64 2.01 -6.08
N LEU A 130 14.03 3.18 -5.87
CA LEU A 130 14.65 4.48 -6.05
C LEU A 130 15.26 5.05 -4.77
N ASP A 131 15.32 4.25 -3.70
CA ASP A 131 15.85 4.65 -2.40
C ASP A 131 15.23 5.95 -1.88
N LEU A 132 13.91 6.10 -2.03
CA LEU A 132 13.20 7.27 -1.54
C LEU A 132 13.24 7.28 -0.01
N GLN A 133 13.93 8.28 0.54
CA GLN A 133 14.11 8.48 1.97
C GLN A 133 13.03 9.41 2.55
N PRO A 134 12.68 9.27 3.83
CA PRO A 134 11.82 10.23 4.51
C PRO A 134 12.46 11.62 4.56
N SER A 135 11.64 12.67 4.44
CA SER A 135 12.10 14.07 4.46
C SER A 135 12.53 14.56 5.85
N CYS A 136 12.12 13.86 6.91
CA CYS A 136 12.63 14.05 8.26
C CYS A 136 13.13 12.70 8.78
N SER A 137 14.40 12.65 9.20
CA SER A 137 14.88 11.62 10.12
C SER A 137 14.05 11.75 11.40
N ILE A 138 13.41 10.67 11.84
CA ILE A 138 12.83 10.59 13.20
C ILE A 138 13.98 10.52 14.20
#